data_AF-A0ABD3PC91-F1
#
_entry.id   AF-A0ABD3PC91-F1
#
_cell.length_a   1.000
_cell.length_b   1.000
_cell.length_c   1.000
_cell.angle_alpha   90.00
_cell.angle_beta   90.00
_cell.angle_gamma   90.00
#
_symmetry.space_group_name_H-M   'P 1'
#
loop_
_entity.id
_entity.type
_entity.pdbx_description
1 polymer ?
#
loop_
_entity_poly.entity_id
_entity_poly.type
_entity_poly.pdbx_seq_one_letter_code
_entity_poly.pdbx_strand_id
1 'polypeptide(L)'
;MKYFSFSRHQRRPVAFASLLALAVYQYLNPISNFDIHQAVRRKMTQRKQEATSTGYTIYSAVGVPTVCSPNSHLRCIQETPERSDTILFWHIPKSGGTTAKRLYQCMGKKIAAKTHQFAISPSQTINVDTTILPGILQAREMGLVPSRAADMVVTHEVTAAVRYLFNPLNRGRALALFRHPIDRLVSKFYYLQIASWERGYRPHWKNMSLLQWAETEKNGPETNYLVQKLSGKEWEDPVTEADLPTAKQVLRDHVVVGLMDEMQESFRRFNIVMSATTDQGSERNLQERCMKELFHPEELGGMEKVVKNQNEHQTIAPGSHEWLVLARKNYLDMHIYSYIEMLFKEQKDIIDSYQVTEESFIS
;
A
#
# COMPACT_ATOMS: atom_id res chain seq x y z
N MET A 1 10.60 -76.70 19.16
CA MET A 1 10.31 -77.38 17.88
C MET A 1 8.84 -77.22 17.52
N LYS A 2 8.51 -76.24 16.66
CA LYS A 2 7.24 -76.16 15.91
C LYS A 2 7.54 -75.51 14.56
N TYR A 3 7.15 -76.18 13.49
CA TYR A 3 7.36 -75.84 12.09
C TYR A 3 6.55 -74.61 11.68
N PHE A 4 7.13 -73.70 10.89
CA PHE A 4 6.41 -72.67 10.13
C PHE A 4 6.58 -72.91 8.63
N SER A 5 5.42 -72.97 7.96
CA SER A 5 5.22 -73.21 6.54
C SER A 5 5.43 -71.94 5.71
N PHE A 6 6.09 -72.07 4.56
CA PHE A 6 6.30 -71.04 3.56
C PHE A 6 5.10 -70.97 2.60
N SER A 7 4.48 -69.80 2.45
CA SER A 7 3.52 -69.52 1.35
C SER A 7 4.11 -68.48 0.41
N ARG A 8 4.26 -68.87 -0.87
CA ARG A 8 4.62 -67.98 -1.99
C ARG A 8 3.37 -67.24 -2.45
N HIS A 9 3.45 -65.91 -2.57
CA HIS A 9 2.47 -65.12 -3.32
C HIS A 9 3.12 -64.35 -4.46
N GLN A 10 2.50 -64.51 -5.63
CA GLN A 10 2.85 -64.00 -6.94
C GLN A 10 2.86 -62.46 -6.97
N ARG A 11 3.91 -61.88 -7.55
CA ARG A 11 3.93 -60.47 -7.97
C ARG A 11 3.31 -60.36 -9.37
N ARG A 12 2.26 -59.54 -9.53
CA ARG A 12 1.74 -59.10 -10.83
C ARG A 12 2.52 -57.85 -11.30
N PRO A 13 2.93 -57.75 -12.58
CA PRO A 13 3.49 -56.52 -13.12
C PRO A 13 2.37 -55.66 -13.72
N VAL A 14 2.04 -54.53 -13.09
CA VAL A 14 1.20 -53.50 -13.70
C VAL A 14 1.79 -52.13 -13.36
N ALA A 15 2.84 -51.70 -14.06
CA ALA A 15 3.38 -50.35 -13.92
C ALA A 15 4.33 -49.92 -15.07
N PHE A 16 4.07 -50.28 -16.33
CA PHE A 16 4.93 -49.81 -17.44
C PHE A 16 4.19 -49.12 -18.61
N ALA A 17 2.86 -49.10 -18.64
CA ALA A 17 2.12 -48.45 -19.72
C ALA A 17 1.85 -46.95 -19.50
N SER A 18 1.87 -46.45 -18.25
CA SER A 18 1.45 -45.06 -17.95
C SER A 18 2.56 -44.00 -18.07
N LEU A 19 3.84 -44.40 -18.08
CA LEU A 19 4.97 -43.46 -18.18
C LEU A 19 5.29 -43.06 -19.64
N LEU A 20 5.02 -43.94 -20.61
CA LEU A 20 5.22 -43.65 -22.03
C LEU A 20 4.17 -42.68 -22.61
N ALA A 21 2.93 -42.71 -22.10
CA ALA A 21 1.88 -41.78 -22.54
C ALA A 21 2.15 -40.33 -22.11
N LEU A 22 2.76 -40.11 -20.93
CA LEU A 22 3.12 -38.77 -20.43
C LEU A 22 4.33 -38.18 -21.17
N ALA A 23 5.32 -38.99 -21.51
CA ALA A 23 6.49 -38.55 -22.27
C ALA A 23 6.13 -38.16 -23.72
N VAL A 24 5.21 -38.88 -24.37
CA VAL A 24 4.73 -38.55 -25.73
C VAL A 24 3.86 -37.29 -25.72
N TYR A 25 3.05 -37.06 -24.69
CA TYR A 25 2.23 -35.84 -24.59
C TYR A 25 3.07 -34.56 -24.39
N GLN A 26 4.16 -34.63 -23.62
CA GLN A 26 5.08 -33.49 -23.45
C GLN A 26 5.92 -33.20 -24.71
N TYR A 27 6.20 -34.21 -25.54
CA TYR A 27 6.98 -34.03 -26.77
C TYR A 27 6.14 -33.50 -27.94
N LEU A 28 4.83 -33.74 -27.96
CA LEU A 28 3.94 -33.35 -29.05
C LEU A 28 3.26 -31.98 -28.87
N ASN A 29 3.37 -31.33 -27.70
CA ASN A 29 2.77 -30.01 -27.44
C ASN A 29 3.74 -29.04 -26.74
N PRO A 30 4.76 -28.51 -27.45
CA PRO A 30 5.55 -27.40 -26.94
C PRO A 30 4.78 -26.10 -27.17
N ILE A 31 3.71 -25.86 -26.40
CA ILE A 31 3.17 -24.49 -26.31
C ILE A 31 4.17 -23.71 -25.48
N SER A 32 5.02 -22.94 -26.15
CA SER A 32 5.99 -22.07 -25.48
C SER A 32 5.23 -21.02 -24.65
N ASN A 33 5.76 -20.63 -23.48
CA ASN A 33 5.21 -19.49 -22.71
C ASN A 33 5.14 -18.19 -23.55
N PHE A 34 5.90 -18.13 -24.65
CA PHE A 34 5.85 -17.05 -25.63
C PHE A 34 4.53 -17.01 -26.43
N ASP A 35 3.94 -18.18 -26.75
CA ASP A 35 2.64 -18.26 -27.45
C ASP A 35 1.47 -17.81 -26.58
N ILE A 36 1.54 -18.01 -25.26
CA ILE A 36 0.51 -17.53 -24.33
C ILE A 36 0.55 -15.99 -24.27
N HIS A 37 1.73 -15.38 -24.20
CA HIS A 37 1.86 -13.91 -24.23
C HIS A 37 1.43 -13.30 -25.58
N GLN A 38 1.73 -13.96 -26.71
CA GLN A 38 1.22 -13.52 -28.02
C GLN A 38 -0.29 -13.70 -28.15
N ALA A 39 -0.86 -14.80 -27.65
CA ALA A 39 -2.30 -15.02 -27.66
C ALA A 39 -3.06 -14.02 -26.79
N VAL A 40 -2.49 -13.63 -25.63
CA VAL A 40 -3.04 -12.57 -24.78
C VAL A 40 -2.93 -11.19 -25.47
N ARG A 41 -1.79 -10.86 -26.11
CA ARG A 41 -1.64 -9.62 -26.91
C ARG A 41 -2.62 -9.57 -28.09
N ARG A 42 -2.80 -10.69 -28.81
CA ARG A 42 -3.76 -10.78 -29.93
C ARG A 42 -5.19 -10.61 -29.43
N LYS A 43 -5.59 -11.25 -28.32
CA LYS A 43 -6.92 -11.04 -27.70
C LYS A 43 -7.13 -9.61 -27.19
N MET A 44 -6.11 -8.96 -26.65
CA MET A 44 -6.21 -7.55 -26.25
C MET A 44 -6.31 -6.61 -27.45
N THR A 45 -5.60 -6.89 -28.55
CA THR A 45 -5.66 -6.07 -29.77
C THR A 45 -7.00 -6.25 -30.50
N GLN A 46 -7.53 -7.48 -30.51
CA GLN A 46 -8.83 -7.80 -31.10
C GLN A 46 -9.98 -7.19 -30.28
N ARG A 47 -9.92 -7.22 -28.94
CA ARG A 47 -10.87 -6.48 -28.07
C ARG A 47 -10.77 -4.96 -28.21
N LYS A 48 -9.58 -4.42 -28.50
CA LYS A 48 -9.40 -2.99 -28.76
C LYS A 48 -10.03 -2.57 -30.09
N GLN A 49 -10.05 -3.46 -31.08
CA GLN A 49 -10.73 -3.26 -32.37
C GLN A 49 -12.25 -3.49 -32.29
N GLU A 50 -12.72 -4.44 -31.49
CA GLU A 50 -14.16 -4.65 -31.25
C GLU A 50 -14.78 -3.49 -30.45
N ALA A 51 -14.05 -2.96 -29.45
CA ALA A 51 -14.44 -1.77 -28.69
C ALA A 51 -14.48 -0.48 -29.54
N THR A 52 -13.88 -0.48 -30.74
CA THR A 52 -14.00 0.64 -31.70
C THR A 52 -15.20 0.48 -32.65
N SER A 53 -15.90 -0.65 -32.67
CA SER A 53 -17.05 -0.91 -33.57
C SER A 53 -18.42 -0.83 -32.89
N THR A 54 -18.48 -0.98 -31.56
CA THR A 54 -19.66 -0.63 -30.77
C THR A 54 -19.56 0.85 -30.44
N GLY A 55 -20.46 1.68 -30.98
CA GLY A 55 -20.47 3.15 -30.88
C GLY A 55 -20.54 3.71 -29.46
N TYR A 56 -19.47 3.54 -28.69
CA TYR A 56 -19.12 4.39 -27.57
C TYR A 56 -18.38 5.58 -28.13
N THR A 57 -19.03 6.74 -28.07
CA THR A 57 -18.42 8.04 -28.30
C THR A 57 -17.18 8.15 -27.41
N ILE A 58 -16.00 7.94 -27.99
CA ILE A 58 -14.72 8.27 -27.38
C ILE A 58 -14.76 9.78 -27.23
N TYR A 59 -14.85 10.25 -25.98
CA TYR A 59 -14.53 11.62 -25.64
C TYR A 59 -13.10 11.87 -26.11
N SER A 60 -12.99 12.60 -27.22
CA SER A 60 -11.75 13.16 -27.72
C SER A 60 -11.00 13.85 -26.58
N ALA A 61 -9.69 13.68 -26.60
CA ALA A 61 -8.70 14.31 -25.73
C ALA A 61 -8.73 15.84 -25.82
N VAL A 62 -9.76 16.45 -25.25
CA VAL A 62 -9.79 17.85 -24.84
C VAL A 62 -9.26 17.85 -23.42
N GLY A 63 -8.17 18.57 -23.18
CA GLY A 63 -7.49 18.63 -21.89
C GLY A 63 -8.49 18.80 -20.76
N VAL A 64 -8.69 17.76 -19.96
CA VAL A 64 -9.52 17.81 -18.77
C VAL A 64 -8.79 18.75 -17.83
N PRO A 65 -9.31 19.95 -17.55
CA PRO A 65 -8.69 20.81 -16.56
C PRO A 65 -8.74 20.03 -15.24
N THR A 66 -7.56 19.74 -14.71
CA THR A 66 -7.32 19.18 -13.38
C THR A 66 -7.76 20.23 -12.35
N VAL A 67 -9.07 20.45 -12.23
CA VAL A 67 -9.60 21.46 -11.31
C VAL A 67 -9.78 20.80 -9.96
N CYS A 68 -8.75 20.90 -9.14
CA CYS A 68 -8.91 20.75 -7.71
C CYS A 68 -10.00 21.70 -7.24
N SER A 69 -11.06 21.13 -6.64
CA SER A 69 -12.19 21.90 -6.18
C SER A 69 -11.79 22.75 -4.96
N PRO A 70 -12.09 24.05 -4.93
CA PRO A 70 -11.85 24.89 -3.75
C PRO A 70 -12.66 24.44 -2.52
N ASN A 71 -13.66 23.57 -2.69
CA ASN A 71 -14.44 22.99 -1.60
C ASN A 71 -13.93 21.61 -1.17
N SER A 72 -12.76 21.18 -1.64
CA SER A 72 -12.17 19.92 -1.21
C SER A 72 -11.71 19.97 0.24
N HIS A 73 -11.90 18.86 0.95
CA HIS A 73 -11.38 18.66 2.31
C HIS A 73 -9.87 18.37 2.30
N LEU A 74 -9.34 17.93 1.16
CA LEU A 74 -7.90 17.75 0.95
C LEU A 74 -7.38 18.82 0.01
N ARG A 75 -6.19 19.32 0.32
CA ARG A 75 -5.50 20.26 -0.54
C ARG A 75 -5.03 19.59 -1.82
N CYS A 76 -5.02 20.36 -2.90
CA CYS A 76 -4.49 19.94 -4.18
C CYS A 76 -2.97 19.75 -4.09
N ILE A 77 -2.40 18.81 -4.84
CA ILE A 77 -0.95 18.69 -4.93
C ILE A 77 -0.32 19.84 -5.73
N GLN A 78 -1.08 20.50 -6.61
CA GLN A 78 -0.58 21.66 -7.36
C GLN A 78 -0.55 22.93 -6.51
N GLU A 79 -1.24 22.96 -5.37
CA GLU A 79 -1.21 24.08 -4.43
C GLU A 79 -0.01 23.97 -3.50
N THR A 80 0.62 25.09 -3.13
CA THR A 80 1.67 25.13 -2.09
C THR A 80 1.10 24.77 -0.72
N PRO A 81 1.83 24.04 0.15
CA PRO A 81 1.37 23.78 1.51
C PRO A 81 1.19 25.05 2.33
N GLU A 82 0.16 25.06 3.15
CA GLU A 82 -0.06 26.13 4.12
C GLU A 82 0.18 25.63 5.54
N ARG A 83 0.60 26.53 6.44
CA ARG A 83 0.76 26.24 7.88
C ARG A 83 -0.54 25.82 8.59
N SER A 84 -1.68 26.00 7.93
CA SER A 84 -2.99 25.58 8.41
C SER A 84 -3.31 24.12 8.07
N ASP A 85 -2.57 23.52 7.13
CA ASP A 85 -2.80 22.16 6.70
C ASP A 85 -2.41 21.17 7.79
N THR A 86 -3.26 20.16 8.00
CA THR A 86 -2.90 19.01 8.85
C THR A 86 -2.53 17.81 7.98
N ILE A 87 -1.45 17.11 8.32
CA ILE A 87 -1.02 15.97 7.54
C ILE A 87 -1.92 14.77 7.82
N LEU A 88 -2.43 14.15 6.76
CA LEU A 88 -3.15 12.89 6.82
C LEU A 88 -2.27 11.78 6.23
N PHE A 89 -1.70 10.94 7.08
CA PHE A 89 -0.95 9.77 6.61
C PHE A 89 -1.91 8.58 6.44
N TRP A 90 -2.20 8.24 5.18
CA TRP A 90 -2.96 7.03 4.86
C TRP A 90 -2.06 5.81 5.04
N HIS A 91 -2.25 5.13 6.16
CA HIS A 91 -1.50 3.94 6.50
C HIS A 91 -2.10 2.71 5.81
N ILE A 92 -1.52 2.36 4.67
CA ILE A 92 -1.80 1.10 3.99
C ILE A 92 -1.10 -0.04 4.75
N PRO A 93 -1.83 -1.09 5.18
CA PRO A 93 -1.22 -2.21 5.91
C PRO A 93 -0.03 -2.80 5.16
N LYS A 94 1.05 -3.07 5.90
CA LYS A 94 2.30 -3.66 5.39
C LYS A 94 3.03 -2.81 4.34
N SER A 95 2.76 -1.50 4.33
CA SER A 95 3.41 -0.54 3.43
C SER A 95 4.24 0.52 4.19
N GLY A 96 4.94 0.14 5.26
CA GLY A 96 5.89 1.03 5.95
C GLY A 96 5.30 2.01 6.99
N GLY A 97 4.02 1.89 7.35
CA GLY A 97 3.40 2.85 8.29
C GLY A 97 3.99 2.88 9.70
N THR A 98 4.47 1.75 10.24
CA THR A 98 5.21 1.75 11.52
C THR A 98 6.53 2.53 11.41
N THR A 99 7.20 2.43 10.26
CA THR A 99 8.43 3.18 10.01
C THR A 99 8.16 4.68 9.92
N ALA A 100 7.11 5.09 9.19
CA ALA A 100 6.70 6.48 9.12
C ALA A 100 6.38 7.06 10.51
N LYS A 101 5.60 6.33 11.33
CA LYS A 101 5.29 6.75 12.71
C LYS A 101 6.56 6.95 13.55
N ARG A 102 7.48 5.98 13.55
CA ARG A 102 8.73 6.07 14.32
C ARG A 102 9.61 7.23 13.84
N LEU A 103 9.70 7.44 12.53
CA LEU A 103 10.47 8.54 11.96
C LEU A 103 9.94 9.89 12.44
N TYR A 104 8.63 10.11 12.33
CA TYR A 104 8.04 11.39 12.72
C TYR A 104 7.97 11.59 14.24
N GLN A 105 7.86 10.51 15.02
CA GLN A 105 8.07 10.57 16.47
C GLN A 105 9.51 10.98 16.82
N CYS A 106 10.51 10.43 16.14
CA CYS A 106 11.90 10.85 16.31
C CYS A 106 12.08 12.34 15.99
N MET A 107 11.39 12.83 14.95
CA MET A 107 11.38 14.26 14.55
C MET A 107 10.55 15.15 15.49
N GLY A 108 10.01 14.60 16.56
CA GLY A 108 9.27 15.36 17.55
C GLY A 108 7.82 15.69 17.18
N LYS A 109 7.29 15.09 16.11
CA LYS A 109 5.94 15.38 15.62
C LYS A 109 4.87 14.73 16.49
N LYS A 110 3.81 15.49 16.76
CA LYS A 110 2.61 15.03 17.46
C LYS A 110 1.75 14.20 16.52
N ILE A 111 1.67 12.90 16.79
CA ILE A 111 0.92 11.97 15.96
C ILE A 111 -0.41 11.61 16.64
N ALA A 112 -1.53 11.78 15.94
CA ALA A 112 -2.79 11.17 16.35
C ALA A 112 -2.87 9.74 15.82
N ALA A 113 -2.79 8.79 16.74
CA ALA A 113 -2.89 7.36 16.47
C ALA A 113 -3.24 6.59 17.74
N LYS A 114 -3.84 5.41 17.58
CA LYS A 114 -4.01 4.45 18.66
C LYS A 114 -2.66 4.07 19.29
N THR A 115 -2.53 4.23 20.60
CA THR A 115 -1.42 3.63 21.36
C THR A 115 -1.90 2.37 22.07
N HIS A 116 -1.16 1.27 21.90
CA HIS A 116 -1.40 0.03 22.68
C HIS A 116 -0.75 0.08 24.07
N GLN A 117 0.08 1.10 24.33
CA GLN A 117 0.76 1.27 25.61
C GLN A 117 0.02 2.30 26.47
N PHE A 118 -0.39 1.86 27.66
CA PHE A 118 -0.70 2.70 28.82
C PHE A 118 0.54 3.41 29.39
N ALA A 119 1.72 3.17 28.81
CA ALA A 119 2.97 3.78 29.23
C ALA A 119 3.20 5.08 28.46
N ILE A 120 3.34 6.16 29.23
CA ILE A 120 3.74 7.50 28.86
C ILE A 120 4.94 7.44 27.90
N SER A 121 4.70 7.51 26.58
CA SER A 121 5.70 8.13 25.71
C SER A 121 5.66 9.62 26.00
N PRO A 122 6.80 10.26 26.25
CA PRO A 122 6.83 11.68 26.56
C PRO A 122 6.19 12.47 25.41
N SER A 123 5.04 13.07 25.72
CA SER A 123 4.38 14.23 25.10
C SER A 123 3.96 14.27 23.62
N GLN A 124 4.26 13.28 22.77
CA GLN A 124 4.09 13.45 21.31
C GLN A 124 3.08 12.50 20.62
N THR A 125 2.21 11.82 21.35
CA THR A 125 1.11 11.03 20.73
C THR A 125 -0.23 11.40 21.34
N ILE A 126 -1.18 11.76 20.47
CA ILE A 126 -2.57 11.96 20.86
C ILE A 126 -3.26 10.60 20.78
N ASN A 127 -3.61 10.06 21.94
CA ASN A 127 -4.23 8.74 22.05
C ASN A 127 -5.70 8.79 21.62
N VAL A 128 -5.91 8.70 20.31
CA VAL A 128 -7.22 8.56 19.69
C VAL A 128 -7.10 7.58 18.53
N ASP A 129 -8.01 6.61 18.46
CA ASP A 129 -7.95 5.54 17.45
C ASP A 129 -8.54 5.99 16.12
N THR A 130 -7.79 6.80 15.37
CA THR A 130 -8.16 7.26 14.03
C THR A 130 -8.10 6.16 12.96
N THR A 131 -7.88 4.89 13.33
CA THR A 131 -7.85 3.77 12.37
C THR A 131 -9.21 3.11 12.15
N ILE A 132 -10.22 3.49 12.94
CA ILE A 132 -11.59 2.99 12.85
C ILE A 132 -12.60 4.14 12.89
N LEU A 133 -13.78 3.95 12.29
CA LEU A 133 -14.81 4.98 12.23
C LEU A 133 -15.20 5.56 13.61
N PRO A 134 -15.46 4.76 14.67
CA PRO A 134 -15.81 5.32 15.99
C PRO A 134 -14.74 6.26 16.56
N GLY A 135 -13.45 5.92 16.40
CA GLY A 135 -12.37 6.77 16.90
C GLY A 135 -12.11 7.99 16.01
N ILE A 136 -12.42 7.93 14.71
CA ILE A 136 -12.47 9.11 13.83
C ILE A 136 -13.58 10.07 14.28
N LEU A 137 -14.77 9.56 14.60
CA LEU A 137 -15.86 10.39 15.11
C LEU A 137 -15.50 11.00 16.46
N GLN A 138 -14.87 10.25 17.36
CA GLN A 138 -14.34 10.77 18.62
C GLN A 138 -13.31 11.90 18.40
N ALA A 139 -12.37 11.71 17.48
CA ALA A 139 -11.38 12.74 17.12
C ALA A 139 -12.03 14.02 16.57
N ARG A 140 -13.13 13.89 15.81
CA ARG A 140 -13.93 15.03 15.35
C ARG A 140 -14.53 15.80 16.51
N GLU A 141 -15.18 15.12 17.46
CA GLU A 141 -15.79 15.76 18.63
C GLU A 141 -14.76 16.46 19.52
N MET A 142 -13.53 15.93 19.56
CA MET A 142 -12.40 16.58 20.25
C MET A 142 -11.81 17.78 19.50
N GLY A 143 -12.29 18.08 18.29
CA GLY A 143 -11.75 19.14 17.45
C GLY A 143 -10.30 18.90 17.05
N LEU A 144 -9.87 17.64 16.84
CA LEU A 144 -8.47 17.27 16.63
C LEU A 144 -7.76 18.10 15.55
N VAL A 145 -8.37 18.25 14.37
CA VAL A 145 -7.82 19.00 13.24
C VAL A 145 -7.99 20.52 13.43
N PRO A 146 -9.19 21.07 13.74
CA PRO A 146 -9.35 22.51 13.98
C PRO A 146 -8.48 23.08 15.11
N SER A 147 -8.20 22.29 16.16
CA SER A 147 -7.34 22.69 17.27
C SER A 147 -5.84 22.61 16.94
N ARG A 148 -5.47 21.98 15.82
CA ARG A 148 -4.08 21.68 15.44
C ARG A 148 -3.31 20.94 16.55
N ALA A 149 -4.01 20.07 17.27
CA ALA A 149 -3.40 19.35 18.37
C ALA A 149 -2.35 18.33 17.88
N ALA A 150 -2.56 17.76 16.68
CA ALA A 150 -1.62 16.86 16.02
C ALA A 150 -1.02 17.49 14.75
N ASP A 151 0.25 17.21 14.50
CA ASP A 151 0.93 17.52 13.24
C ASP A 151 0.54 16.50 12.15
N MET A 152 0.28 15.26 12.56
CA MET A 152 -0.08 14.16 11.66
C MET A 152 -1.20 13.29 12.23
N VAL A 153 -2.22 13.03 11.42
CA VAL A 153 -3.26 12.03 11.68
C VAL A 153 -2.94 10.75 10.89
N VAL A 154 -2.87 9.61 11.56
CA VAL A 154 -2.63 8.32 10.88
C VAL A 154 -3.91 7.50 10.85
N THR A 155 -4.32 7.04 9.66
CA THR A 155 -5.58 6.28 9.51
C THR A 155 -5.47 5.13 8.52
N HIS A 156 -6.27 4.08 8.72
CA HIS A 156 -6.55 3.03 7.72
C HIS A 156 -7.80 3.36 6.89
N GLU A 157 -8.66 4.26 7.40
CA GLU A 157 -9.95 4.64 6.85
C GLU A 157 -9.89 6.05 6.26
N VAL A 158 -9.10 6.21 5.20
CA VAL A 158 -8.81 7.52 4.58
C VAL A 158 -10.09 8.28 4.21
N THR A 159 -11.07 7.63 3.60
CA THR A 159 -12.34 8.26 3.19
C THR A 159 -13.12 8.81 4.38
N ALA A 160 -13.24 8.03 5.46
CA ALA A 160 -13.90 8.48 6.68
C ALA A 160 -13.12 9.62 7.34
N ALA A 161 -11.80 9.53 7.44
CA ALA A 161 -10.97 10.58 8.02
C ALA A 161 -11.12 11.90 7.24
N VAL A 162 -11.01 11.86 5.91
CA VAL A 162 -11.23 13.03 5.05
C VAL A 162 -12.62 13.63 5.26
N ARG A 163 -13.66 12.80 5.30
CA ARG A 163 -15.05 13.24 5.44
C ARG A 163 -15.33 13.90 6.79
N TYR A 164 -14.79 13.35 7.88
CA TYR A 164 -15.22 13.72 9.23
C TYR A 164 -14.23 14.61 9.99
N LEU A 165 -12.94 14.60 9.65
CA LEU A 165 -11.93 15.39 10.38
C LEU A 165 -11.59 16.70 9.68
N PHE A 166 -11.69 16.75 8.36
CA PHE A 166 -11.25 17.89 7.56
C PHE A 166 -12.44 18.64 6.97
N ASN A 167 -12.22 19.90 6.63
CA ASN A 167 -13.20 20.79 6.01
C ASN A 167 -12.49 21.89 5.21
N PRO A 168 -13.20 22.70 4.42
CA PRO A 168 -12.57 23.74 3.59
C PRO A 168 -11.72 24.77 4.36
N LEU A 169 -11.97 24.98 5.66
CA LEU A 169 -11.20 25.89 6.53
C LEU A 169 -9.98 25.22 7.18
N ASN A 170 -9.98 23.89 7.29
CA ASN A 170 -8.91 23.09 7.88
C ASN A 170 -8.67 21.88 6.98
N ARG A 171 -7.98 22.12 5.86
CA ARG A 171 -7.74 21.11 4.84
C ARG A 171 -6.62 20.16 5.27
N GLY A 172 -6.68 18.95 4.74
CA GLY A 172 -5.64 17.95 4.94
C GLY A 172 -4.68 17.88 3.76
N ARG A 173 -3.46 17.40 4.00
CA ARG A 173 -2.56 16.91 2.94
C ARG A 173 -2.33 15.42 3.11
N ALA A 174 -2.76 14.64 2.12
CA ALA A 174 -2.66 13.19 2.20
C ALA A 174 -1.27 12.72 1.75
N LEU A 175 -0.62 11.93 2.60
CA LEU A 175 0.63 11.23 2.32
C LEU A 175 0.36 9.73 2.38
N ALA A 176 0.96 8.94 1.49
CA ALA A 176 0.84 7.49 1.53
C ALA A 176 2.09 6.80 1.02
N LEU A 177 2.55 5.77 1.74
CA LEU A 177 3.56 4.83 1.23
C LEU A 177 2.87 3.64 0.59
N PHE A 178 3.19 3.38 -0.66
CA PHE A 178 2.69 2.26 -1.43
C PHE A 178 3.75 1.17 -1.56
N ARG A 179 3.30 -0.08 -1.47
CA ARG A 179 4.09 -1.27 -1.76
C ARG A 179 3.43 -2.00 -2.90
N HIS A 180 4.23 -2.68 -3.72
CA HIS A 180 3.71 -3.55 -4.76
C HIS A 180 2.61 -4.47 -4.20
N PRO A 181 1.41 -4.56 -4.83
CA PRO A 181 0.24 -5.18 -4.22
C PRO A 181 0.45 -6.62 -3.78
N ILE A 182 1.25 -7.38 -4.53
CA ILE A 182 1.52 -8.78 -4.23
C ILE A 182 2.46 -8.91 -3.02
N ASP A 183 3.52 -8.12 -2.98
CA ASP A 183 4.47 -8.15 -1.85
C ASP A 183 3.79 -7.67 -0.56
N ARG A 184 2.85 -6.72 -0.67
CA ARG A 184 1.98 -6.32 0.44
C ARG A 184 1.17 -7.49 0.97
N LEU A 185 0.48 -8.23 0.09
CA LEU A 185 -0.36 -9.37 0.46
C LEU A 185 0.44 -10.52 1.06
N VAL A 186 1.58 -10.86 0.46
CA VAL A 186 2.51 -11.89 0.96
C VAL A 186 3.02 -11.51 2.34
N SER A 187 3.45 -10.26 2.51
CA SER A 187 3.91 -9.76 3.81
C SER A 187 2.79 -9.76 4.85
N LYS A 188 1.54 -9.48 4.45
CA LYS A 188 0.37 -9.54 5.34
C LYS A 188 0.07 -10.97 5.78
N PHE A 189 0.10 -11.92 4.85
CA PHE A 189 -0.12 -13.34 5.13
C PHE A 189 0.82 -13.84 6.23
N TYR A 190 2.13 -13.70 6.03
CA TYR A 190 3.12 -14.15 7.03
C TYR A 190 3.10 -13.32 8.32
N TYR A 191 2.78 -12.02 8.25
CA TYR A 191 2.66 -11.20 9.45
C TYR A 191 1.51 -11.66 10.36
N LEU A 192 0.33 -11.88 9.79
CA LEU A 192 -0.87 -12.27 10.56
C LEU A 192 -0.77 -13.69 11.14
N GLN A 193 0.17 -14.51 10.67
CA GLN A 193 0.48 -15.79 11.29
C GLN A 193 1.13 -15.65 12.67
N ILE A 194 1.85 -14.55 12.95
CA ILE A 194 2.64 -14.41 14.19
C ILE A 194 2.22 -13.24 15.08
N ALA A 195 1.50 -12.25 14.54
CA ALA A 195 1.16 -11.02 15.25
C ALA A 195 0.00 -11.21 16.25
N SER A 196 0.25 -11.89 17.36
CA SER A 196 -0.77 -12.22 18.40
C SER A 196 -1.43 -11.00 19.05
N TRP A 197 -0.81 -9.82 18.94
CA TRP A 197 -1.33 -8.54 19.44
C TRP A 197 -2.28 -7.84 18.47
N GLU A 198 -2.39 -8.30 17.22
CA GLU A 198 -3.25 -7.71 16.21
C GLU A 198 -4.65 -8.34 16.25
N ARG A 199 -5.70 -7.52 16.09
CA ARG A 199 -7.09 -8.01 15.94
C ARG A 199 -7.23 -8.99 14.75
N GLY A 200 -6.40 -8.80 13.73
CA GLY A 200 -6.33 -9.64 12.53
C GLY A 200 -5.54 -10.93 12.69
N TYR A 201 -5.02 -11.29 13.87
CA TYR A 201 -4.20 -12.49 14.07
C TYR A 201 -4.91 -13.76 13.56
N ARG A 202 -4.19 -14.61 12.81
CA ARG A 202 -4.68 -15.87 12.22
C ARG A 202 -3.66 -16.98 12.47
N PRO A 203 -3.63 -17.58 13.68
CA PRO A 203 -2.64 -18.61 14.02
C PRO A 203 -2.74 -19.85 13.13
N HIS A 204 -3.95 -20.19 12.66
CA HIS A 204 -4.19 -21.34 11.80
C HIS A 204 -3.56 -21.20 10.40
N TRP A 205 -3.21 -19.98 9.97
CA TRP A 205 -2.49 -19.75 8.72
C TRP A 205 -1.04 -20.25 8.75
N LYS A 206 -0.45 -20.49 9.94
CA LYS A 206 0.92 -21.05 10.04
C LYS A 206 1.07 -22.40 9.35
N ASN A 207 -0.01 -23.18 9.29
CA ASN A 207 -0.04 -24.51 8.68
C ASN A 207 -0.62 -24.48 7.26
N MET A 208 -0.88 -23.30 6.71
CA MET A 208 -1.45 -23.10 5.38
C MET A 208 -0.33 -22.62 4.45
N SER A 209 -0.23 -23.20 3.26
CA SER A 209 0.66 -22.65 2.23
C SER A 209 0.11 -21.33 1.68
N LEU A 210 1.00 -20.50 1.13
CA LEU A 210 0.59 -19.25 0.49
C LEU A 210 -0.39 -19.48 -0.67
N LEU A 211 -0.20 -20.56 -1.45
CA LEU A 211 -1.10 -20.92 -2.54
C LEU A 211 -2.52 -21.24 -2.03
N GLN A 212 -2.63 -22.11 -1.02
CA GLN A 212 -3.92 -22.46 -0.41
C GLN A 212 -4.64 -21.22 0.13
N TRP A 213 -3.90 -20.30 0.75
CA TRP A 213 -4.45 -19.03 1.20
C TRP A 213 -4.93 -18.16 0.03
N ALA A 214 -4.13 -18.02 -1.02
CA ALA A 214 -4.46 -17.23 -2.20
C ALA A 214 -5.72 -17.75 -2.93
N GLU A 215 -5.92 -19.07 -2.94
CA GLU A 215 -7.08 -19.73 -3.56
C GLU A 215 -8.35 -19.68 -2.68
N THR A 216 -8.21 -19.39 -1.38
CA THR A 216 -9.36 -19.34 -0.48
C THR A 216 -10.32 -18.20 -0.85
N GLU A 217 -11.61 -18.50 -0.98
CA GLU A 217 -12.67 -17.51 -1.27
C GLU A 217 -13.13 -16.76 -0.01
N LYS A 218 -13.34 -17.48 1.10
CA LYS A 218 -13.78 -16.89 2.38
C LYS A 218 -12.60 -16.69 3.33
N ASN A 219 -12.35 -15.45 3.74
CA ASN A 219 -11.19 -15.06 4.56
C ASN A 219 -9.83 -15.24 3.85
N GLY A 220 -9.81 -15.24 2.51
CA GLY A 220 -8.60 -15.22 1.70
C GLY A 220 -7.92 -13.85 1.66
N PRO A 221 -7.07 -13.58 0.65
CA PRO A 221 -6.48 -12.26 0.44
C PRO A 221 -7.56 -11.20 0.21
N GLU A 222 -7.26 -9.98 0.64
CA GLU A 222 -8.03 -8.81 0.21
C GLU A 222 -7.91 -8.67 -1.32
N THR A 223 -8.99 -8.23 -1.97
CA THR A 223 -9.06 -8.06 -3.41
C THR A 223 -9.23 -6.60 -3.76
N ASN A 224 -8.29 -6.05 -4.55
CA ASN A 224 -8.35 -4.67 -5.06
C ASN A 224 -8.53 -3.61 -3.96
N TYR A 225 -7.80 -3.79 -2.84
CA TYR A 225 -7.91 -2.97 -1.62
C TYR A 225 -7.64 -1.48 -1.90
N LEU A 226 -6.62 -1.17 -2.70
CA LEU A 226 -6.26 0.22 -2.98
C LEU A 226 -7.37 0.92 -3.77
N VAL A 227 -7.85 0.26 -4.83
CA VAL A 227 -8.92 0.81 -5.67
C VAL A 227 -10.23 0.96 -4.87
N GLN A 228 -10.55 -0.01 -4.01
CA GLN A 228 -11.72 0.07 -3.12
C GLN A 228 -11.68 1.34 -2.26
N LYS A 229 -10.58 1.53 -1.51
CA LYS A 229 -10.45 2.65 -0.57
C LYS A 229 -10.39 4.00 -1.28
N LEU A 230 -9.64 4.11 -2.38
CA LEU A 230 -9.52 5.36 -3.14
C LEU A 230 -10.80 5.76 -3.87
N SER A 231 -11.65 4.80 -4.20
CA SER A 231 -12.95 5.07 -4.83
C SER A 231 -14.05 5.36 -3.81
N GLY A 232 -13.73 5.35 -2.51
CA GLY A 232 -14.68 5.61 -1.43
C GLY A 232 -15.71 4.50 -1.22
N LYS A 233 -15.42 3.27 -1.66
CA LYS A 233 -16.31 2.11 -1.50
C LYS A 233 -16.21 1.51 -0.12
N GLU A 234 -17.34 1.02 0.38
CA GLU A 234 -17.39 0.24 1.61
C GLU A 234 -16.87 -1.19 1.36
N TRP A 235 -16.61 -1.92 2.44
CA TRP A 235 -15.97 -3.25 2.36
C TRP A 235 -16.78 -4.27 1.55
N GLU A 236 -18.11 -4.18 1.59
CA GLU A 236 -19.04 -5.09 0.92
C GLU A 236 -19.33 -4.70 -0.54
N ASP A 237 -18.94 -3.49 -0.94
CA ASP A 237 -19.22 -2.99 -2.28
C ASP A 237 -18.29 -3.65 -3.31
N PRO A 238 -18.83 -4.13 -4.45
CA PRO A 238 -18.03 -4.74 -5.49
C PRO A 238 -17.11 -3.71 -6.15
N VAL A 239 -15.84 -4.05 -6.32
CA VAL A 239 -14.83 -3.22 -7.00
C VAL A 239 -14.71 -3.66 -8.45
N THR A 240 -14.80 -2.70 -9.38
CA THR A 240 -14.89 -2.92 -10.83
C THR A 240 -13.92 -1.99 -11.58
N GLU A 241 -13.74 -2.21 -12.88
CA GLU A 241 -12.89 -1.35 -13.73
C GLU A 241 -13.40 0.11 -13.78
N ALA A 242 -14.70 0.34 -13.59
CA ALA A 242 -15.28 1.68 -13.57
C ALA A 242 -14.80 2.54 -12.39
N ASP A 243 -14.22 1.92 -11.37
CA ASP A 243 -13.70 2.60 -10.17
C ASP A 243 -12.27 3.13 -10.37
N LEU A 244 -11.52 2.55 -11.32
CA LEU A 244 -10.12 2.94 -11.58
C LEU A 244 -9.94 4.42 -11.92
N PRO A 245 -10.78 5.06 -12.77
CA PRO A 245 -10.65 6.48 -13.07
C PRO A 245 -10.74 7.35 -11.82
N THR A 246 -11.72 7.10 -10.95
CA THR A 246 -11.89 7.82 -9.68
C THR A 246 -10.68 7.64 -8.77
N ALA A 247 -10.24 6.39 -8.59
CA ALA A 247 -9.08 6.10 -7.74
C ALA A 247 -7.79 6.78 -8.25
N LYS A 248 -7.58 6.78 -9.58
CA LYS A 248 -6.44 7.47 -10.21
C LYS A 248 -6.53 8.98 -10.05
N GLN A 249 -7.74 9.55 -10.13
CA GLN A 249 -7.95 10.98 -9.94
C GLN A 249 -7.61 11.40 -8.50
N VAL A 250 -8.13 10.68 -7.51
CA VAL A 250 -7.82 10.96 -6.09
C VAL A 250 -6.32 10.94 -5.83
N LEU A 251 -5.60 9.94 -6.36
CA LEU A 251 -4.15 9.86 -6.23
C LEU A 251 -3.42 11.04 -6.89
N ARG A 252 -3.80 11.38 -8.11
CA ARG A 252 -3.17 12.46 -8.88
C ARG A 252 -3.36 13.81 -8.19
N ASP A 253 -4.57 14.07 -7.72
CA ASP A 253 -4.98 15.41 -7.33
C ASP A 253 -4.66 15.69 -5.85
N HIS A 254 -4.68 14.67 -4.99
CA HIS A 254 -4.71 14.87 -3.53
C HIS A 254 -3.68 14.08 -2.71
N VAL A 255 -3.01 13.08 -3.28
CA VAL A 255 -2.11 12.20 -2.52
C VAL A 255 -0.67 12.39 -2.96
N VAL A 256 0.18 12.79 -2.01
CA VAL A 256 1.63 12.72 -2.19
C VAL A 256 2.05 11.26 -2.07
N VAL A 257 2.46 10.68 -3.20
CA VAL A 257 2.78 9.25 -3.27
C VAL A 257 4.23 9.00 -2.85
N GLY A 258 4.43 7.99 -2.03
CA GLY A 258 5.74 7.41 -1.72
C GLY A 258 5.76 5.93 -2.07
N LEU A 259 6.94 5.37 -2.33
CA LEU A 259 7.14 3.95 -2.64
C LEU A 259 8.00 3.30 -1.55
N MET A 260 7.62 2.08 -1.16
CA MET A 260 8.39 1.30 -0.19
C MET A 260 9.81 0.94 -0.68
N ASP A 261 9.99 0.76 -1.98
CA ASP A 261 11.31 0.42 -2.55
C ASP A 261 12.18 1.68 -2.74
N GLU A 262 11.59 2.87 -2.63
CA GLU A 262 12.24 4.19 -2.69
C GLU A 262 12.00 4.96 -1.38
N MET A 263 12.08 4.29 -0.22
CA MET A 263 11.67 4.86 1.07
C MET A 263 12.42 6.14 1.43
N GLN A 264 13.74 6.19 1.19
CA GLN A 264 14.54 7.37 1.53
C GLN A 264 14.07 8.61 0.75
N GLU A 265 13.86 8.48 -0.55
CA GLU A 265 13.33 9.56 -1.39
C GLU A 265 11.87 9.90 -1.04
N SER A 266 11.06 8.89 -0.72
CA SER A 266 9.68 9.08 -0.29
C SER A 266 9.59 9.93 0.98
N PHE A 267 10.40 9.63 2.00
CA PHE A 267 10.43 10.42 3.22
C PHE A 267 11.08 11.79 3.02
N ARG A 268 12.09 11.93 2.13
CA ARG A 268 12.61 13.25 1.76
C ARG A 268 11.48 14.16 1.28
N ARG A 269 10.64 13.66 0.37
CA ARG A 269 9.48 14.39 -0.17
C ARG A 269 8.41 14.66 0.87
N PHE A 270 8.08 13.67 1.69
CA PHE A 270 7.13 13.88 2.78
C PHE A 270 7.63 14.95 3.75
N ASN A 271 8.92 14.96 4.07
CA ASN A 271 9.50 15.97 4.94
C ASN A 271 9.39 17.37 4.32
N ILE A 272 9.58 17.52 3.01
CA ILE A 272 9.35 18.82 2.32
C ILE A 272 7.91 19.29 2.55
N VAL A 273 6.94 18.40 2.33
CA VAL A 273 5.52 18.72 2.52
C VAL A 273 5.22 19.06 3.98
N MET A 274 5.78 18.30 4.93
CA MET A 274 5.56 18.52 6.36
C MET A 274 6.23 19.79 6.88
N SER A 275 7.47 20.07 6.50
CA SER A 275 8.21 21.27 6.91
C SER A 275 7.49 22.54 6.45
N ALA A 276 6.89 22.52 5.25
CA ALA A 276 6.08 23.64 4.77
C ALA A 276 4.78 23.87 5.60
N THR A 277 4.36 22.89 6.41
CA THR A 277 3.19 22.98 7.29
C THR A 277 3.51 23.29 8.76
N THR A 278 4.78 23.22 9.19
CA THR A 278 5.20 23.35 10.60
C THR A 278 6.25 24.44 10.81
N ASP A 279 6.32 25.07 11.99
CA ASP A 279 7.30 26.14 12.26
C ASP A 279 8.75 25.58 12.37
N GLN A 280 9.66 26.06 11.50
CA GLN A 280 10.90 25.37 11.13
C GLN A 280 12.16 25.66 11.98
N GLY A 281 12.08 26.47 13.04
CA GLY A 281 13.28 27.14 13.60
C GLY A 281 14.40 26.25 14.15
N SER A 282 14.17 24.96 14.45
CA SER A 282 15.18 24.08 15.08
C SER A 282 15.19 22.62 14.58
N GLU A 283 14.37 22.28 13.59
CA GLU A 283 14.07 20.87 13.28
C GLU A 283 15.02 20.23 12.27
N ARG A 284 15.79 20.99 11.49
CA ARG A 284 16.61 20.44 10.40
C ARG A 284 17.66 19.43 10.88
N ASN A 285 18.39 19.77 11.96
CA ASN A 285 19.38 18.87 12.56
C ASN A 285 18.74 17.58 13.10
N LEU A 286 17.54 17.72 13.70
CA LEU A 286 16.79 16.58 14.22
C LEU A 286 16.31 15.68 13.10
N GLN A 287 15.77 16.27 12.02
CA GLN A 287 15.33 15.56 10.83
C GLN A 287 16.49 14.77 10.19
N GLU A 288 17.64 15.42 9.97
CA GLU A 288 18.83 14.76 9.42
C GLU A 288 19.29 13.59 10.29
N ARG A 289 19.33 13.79 11.62
CA ARG A 289 19.66 12.73 12.57
C ARG A 289 18.68 11.54 12.49
N CYS A 290 17.37 11.81 12.52
CA CYS A 290 16.35 10.76 12.46
C CYS A 290 16.35 10.00 11.13
N MET A 291 16.62 10.69 10.02
CA MET A 291 16.77 10.06 8.70
C MET A 291 18.03 9.18 8.65
N LYS A 292 19.16 9.66 9.19
CA LYS A 292 20.39 8.86 9.31
C LYS A 292 20.21 7.66 10.21
N GLU A 293 19.57 7.81 11.36
CA GLU A 293 19.26 6.69 12.24
C GLU A 293 18.41 5.64 11.53
N LEU A 294 17.42 6.07 10.73
CA LEU A 294 16.56 5.14 10.01
C LEU A 294 17.24 4.42 8.83
N PHE A 295 18.05 5.13 8.04
CA PHE A 295 18.59 4.62 6.77
C PHE A 295 20.07 4.27 6.77
N HIS A 296 20.84 4.85 7.69
CA HIS A 296 22.31 4.73 7.81
C HIS A 296 22.75 4.55 9.27
N PRO A 297 22.19 3.59 10.05
CA PRO A 297 22.51 3.43 11.46
C PRO A 297 24.01 3.15 11.72
N GLU A 298 24.71 2.58 10.74
CA GLU A 298 26.15 2.33 10.77
C GLU A 298 26.98 3.62 10.92
N GLU A 299 26.52 4.75 10.37
CA GLU A 299 27.22 6.03 10.46
C GLU A 299 27.18 6.62 11.88
N LEU A 300 26.22 6.20 12.70
CA LEU A 300 26.03 6.67 14.07
C LEU A 300 26.72 5.76 15.11
N GLY A 301 27.52 4.78 14.67
CA GLY A 301 28.16 3.80 15.56
C GLY A 301 27.16 2.85 16.23
N GLY A 302 25.93 2.79 15.75
CA GLY A 302 24.91 1.85 16.22
C GLY A 302 25.23 0.44 15.73
N MET A 303 25.58 -0.47 16.64
CA MET A 303 25.77 -1.90 16.31
C MET A 303 24.45 -2.66 16.13
N GLU A 304 23.32 -2.02 16.41
CA GLU A 304 22.01 -2.67 16.33
C GLU A 304 21.39 -2.40 14.95
N LYS A 305 21.15 -3.47 14.18
CA LYS A 305 20.34 -3.41 12.96
C LYS A 305 19.02 -2.77 13.34
N VAL A 306 18.82 -1.49 13.02
CA VAL A 306 17.53 -0.80 13.16
C VAL A 306 16.49 -1.73 12.60
N VAL A 307 15.62 -2.19 13.50
CA VAL A 307 14.73 -3.33 13.30
C VAL A 307 13.92 -3.04 12.05
N LYS A 308 14.39 -3.57 10.90
CA LYS A 308 13.56 -3.70 9.72
C LYS A 308 12.41 -4.53 10.22
N ASN A 309 11.21 -3.93 10.36
CA ASN A 309 9.97 -4.64 10.70
C ASN A 309 9.54 -5.58 9.54
N GLN A 310 10.53 -6.14 8.84
CA GLN A 310 10.44 -7.22 7.91
C GLN A 310 10.57 -8.47 8.76
N ASN A 311 9.43 -9.00 9.20
CA ASN A 311 9.41 -10.41 9.57
C ASN A 311 9.99 -11.16 8.37
N GLU A 312 11.11 -11.84 8.54
CA GLU A 312 11.70 -12.61 7.46
C GLU A 312 10.65 -13.60 6.97
N HIS A 313 10.32 -13.48 5.68
CA HIS A 313 9.33 -14.31 5.06
C HIS A 313 9.77 -14.60 3.63
N GLN A 314 9.32 -15.74 3.12
CA GLN A 314 9.58 -16.11 1.74
C GLN A 314 9.05 -15.02 0.80
N THR A 315 9.90 -14.56 -0.10
CA THR A 315 9.48 -13.76 -1.25
C THR A 315 9.03 -14.71 -2.35
N ILE A 316 8.08 -14.28 -3.17
CA ILE A 316 7.64 -15.04 -4.33
C ILE A 316 8.12 -14.35 -5.60
N ALA A 317 8.63 -15.14 -6.55
CA ALA A 317 9.11 -14.59 -7.81
C ALA A 317 7.91 -14.13 -8.66
N PRO A 318 7.99 -12.96 -9.32
CA PRO A 318 7.03 -12.57 -10.33
C PRO A 318 6.83 -13.67 -11.38
N GLY A 319 5.57 -14.02 -11.64
CA GLY A 319 5.21 -15.10 -12.56
C GLY A 319 5.14 -16.51 -11.94
N SER A 320 5.47 -16.69 -10.66
CA SER A 320 5.17 -17.95 -9.95
C SER A 320 3.66 -18.21 -9.91
N HIS A 321 3.27 -19.45 -9.65
CA HIS A 321 1.85 -19.82 -9.63
C HIS A 321 1.07 -19.02 -8.56
N GLU A 322 1.61 -18.92 -7.35
CA GLU A 322 1.05 -18.14 -6.24
C GLU A 322 0.95 -16.65 -6.60
N TRP A 323 2.00 -16.12 -7.25
CA TRP A 323 2.04 -14.73 -7.69
C TRP A 323 0.91 -14.44 -8.69
N LEU A 324 0.73 -15.33 -9.68
CA LEU A 324 -0.29 -15.19 -10.72
C LEU A 324 -1.71 -15.27 -10.15
N VAL A 325 -1.96 -16.15 -9.17
CA VAL A 325 -3.26 -16.24 -8.49
C VAL A 325 -3.58 -14.95 -7.75
N LEU A 326 -2.63 -14.43 -6.96
CA LEU A 326 -2.80 -13.17 -6.23
C LEU A 326 -2.97 -11.98 -7.18
N ALA A 327 -2.14 -11.90 -8.22
CA ALA A 327 -2.19 -10.83 -9.23
C ALA A 327 -3.50 -10.83 -10.01
N ARG A 328 -4.06 -12.01 -10.34
CA ARG A 328 -5.37 -12.10 -10.99
C ARG A 328 -6.48 -11.60 -10.08
N LYS A 329 -6.47 -11.98 -8.79
CA LYS A 329 -7.45 -11.51 -7.79
C LYS A 329 -7.32 -10.00 -7.49
N ASN A 330 -6.14 -9.42 -7.72
CA ASN A 330 -5.82 -8.03 -7.43
C ASN A 330 -5.44 -7.22 -8.67
N TYR A 331 -5.99 -7.55 -9.84
CA TYR A 331 -5.56 -6.96 -11.11
C TYR A 331 -5.77 -5.43 -11.16
N LEU A 332 -6.82 -4.89 -10.51
CA LEU A 332 -7.03 -3.45 -10.46
C LEU A 332 -5.99 -2.76 -9.57
N ASP A 333 -5.61 -3.38 -8.45
CA ASP A 333 -4.51 -2.90 -7.61
C ASP A 333 -3.17 -2.94 -8.36
N MET A 334 -2.95 -3.94 -9.22
CA MET A 334 -1.77 -3.97 -10.10
C MET A 334 -1.78 -2.79 -11.09
N HIS A 335 -2.92 -2.51 -11.71
CA HIS A 335 -3.07 -1.38 -12.63
C HIS A 335 -2.87 -0.02 -11.94
N ILE A 336 -3.40 0.16 -10.74
CA ILE A 336 -3.23 1.42 -10.01
C ILE A 336 -1.82 1.56 -9.46
N TYR A 337 -1.13 0.47 -9.10
CA TYR A 337 0.25 0.53 -8.64
C TYR A 337 1.20 1.02 -9.74
N SER A 338 1.08 0.53 -10.97
CA SER A 338 1.88 1.07 -12.10
C SER A 338 1.62 2.57 -12.34
N TYR A 339 0.40 3.03 -12.06
CA TYR A 339 0.07 4.45 -12.13
C TYR A 339 0.68 5.24 -10.96
N ILE A 340 0.73 4.66 -9.76
CA ILE A 340 1.41 5.25 -8.60
C ILE A 340 2.91 5.40 -8.86
N GLU A 341 3.57 4.42 -9.48
CA GLU A 341 4.99 4.52 -9.86
C GLU A 341 5.24 5.67 -10.85
N MET A 342 4.30 5.89 -11.77
CA MET A 342 4.34 7.03 -12.70
C MET A 342 4.17 8.36 -11.94
N LEU A 343 3.15 8.47 -11.07
CA LEU A 343 2.94 9.66 -10.23
C LEU A 343 4.13 9.94 -9.32
N PHE A 344 4.78 8.91 -8.78
CA PHE A 344 5.99 9.09 -7.98
C PHE A 344 7.12 9.77 -8.78
N LYS A 345 7.18 9.61 -10.10
CA LYS A 345 8.13 10.35 -10.93
C LYS A 345 7.62 11.77 -11.20
N GLU A 346 6.37 11.90 -11.61
CA GLU A 346 5.74 13.18 -11.99
C GLU A 346 5.64 14.18 -10.83
N GLN A 347 5.39 13.73 -9.60
CA GLN A 347 5.23 14.61 -8.44
C GLN A 347 6.55 15.20 -7.94
N LYS A 348 7.71 14.74 -8.44
CA LYS A 348 9.03 15.17 -7.95
C LYS A 348 9.18 16.69 -8.03
N ASP A 349 9.02 17.25 -9.23
CA ASP A 349 9.27 18.67 -9.47
C ASP A 349 8.26 19.56 -8.74
N ILE A 350 7.00 19.10 -8.64
CA ILE A 350 5.95 19.79 -7.88
C ILE A 350 6.35 19.89 -6.41
N ILE A 351 6.76 18.78 -5.80
CA ILE A 351 7.12 18.75 -4.37
C ILE A 351 8.40 19.53 -4.11
N ASP A 352 9.42 19.37 -4.95
CA ASP A 352 10.69 20.08 -4.80
C ASP A 352 10.49 21.61 -4.90
N SER A 353 9.48 22.10 -5.66
CA SER A 353 9.16 23.52 -5.75
C SER A 353 8.67 24.15 -4.43
N TYR A 354 8.18 23.36 -3.48
CA TYR A 354 7.70 23.88 -2.19
C TYR A 354 8.81 24.42 -1.30
N GLN A 355 10.07 24.04 -1.55
CA GLN A 355 11.21 24.52 -0.76
C GLN A 355 11.59 25.99 -1.07
N VAL A 356 11.25 26.48 -2.26
CA VAL A 356 11.76 27.76 -2.79
C VAL A 356 11.02 28.97 -2.18
N THR A 357 9.84 28.78 -1.59
CA THR A 357 8.99 29.90 -1.17
C THR A 357 9.37 30.55 0.17
N GLU A 358 10.28 29.99 0.95
CA GLU A 358 10.65 30.58 2.26
C GLU A 358 11.76 31.63 2.18
N GLU A 359 12.65 31.56 1.19
CA GLU A 359 13.76 32.52 1.05
C GLU A 359 13.28 33.88 0.50
N SER A 360 12.14 33.92 -0.21
CA SER A 360 11.62 35.15 -0.83
C SER A 360 10.87 36.10 0.12
N PHE A 361 10.69 35.75 1.40
CA PHE A 361 10.01 36.60 2.39
C PHE A 361 10.95 37.29 3.38
N ILE A 362 12.27 37.15 3.23
CA ILE A 362 13.29 37.75 4.12
C ILE A 362 14.02 38.94 3.46
N SER A 363 13.71 39.27 2.19
CA SER A 363 14.16 40.50 1.51
C SER A 363 13.05 41.54 1.46
#